data_AF-A0A0C2G9U2-F1
#
_entry.id   AF-A0A0C2G9U2-F1
#
_cell.length_a   1.000
_cell.length_b   1.000
_cell.length_c   1.000
_cell.angle_alpha   90.00
_cell.angle_beta   90.00
_cell.angle_gamma   90.00
#
_symmetry.space_group_name_H-M   'P 1'
#
loop_
_entity.id
_entity.type
_entity.pdbx_description
1 polymer ?
#
loop_
_entity_poly.entity_id
_entity_poly.type
_entity_poly.pdbx_seq_one_letter_code
_entity_poly.pdbx_strand_id
1 'polypeptide(L)'
;MQLLILLSLVGSSLALLGIGRTQSVAVSGRLICNGRPAAGVKVKLYEKEATFDVKMAEGTTNQNGEFMLSGSKTEISTIDPKLNVYHKCNYNGLCYRKFGITIPDNFVSSGRNPQKTFDVGTINLANRFTGESTDCLN
;
A
#
# COMPACT_ATOMS: atom_id res chain seq x y z
N MET A 1 -32.47 -33.99 -31.98
CA MET A 1 -32.21 -32.54 -31.99
C MET A 1 -32.48 -31.98 -30.60
N GLN A 2 -31.51 -32.03 -29.69
CA GLN A 2 -31.49 -31.22 -28.44
C GLN A 2 -30.20 -31.45 -27.62
N LEU A 3 -29.09 -31.81 -28.27
CA LEU A 3 -27.78 -32.01 -27.63
C LEU A 3 -26.89 -30.77 -27.78
N LEU A 4 -27.44 -29.57 -27.57
CA LEU A 4 -26.73 -28.30 -27.81
C LEU A 4 -26.95 -27.22 -26.73
N ILE A 5 -27.56 -27.53 -25.58
CA ILE A 5 -27.81 -26.54 -24.50
C ILE A 5 -26.99 -26.83 -23.24
N LEU A 6 -25.77 -27.38 -23.39
CA LEU A 6 -24.87 -27.63 -22.27
C LEU A 6 -23.47 -27.01 -22.45
N LEU A 7 -23.35 -26.06 -23.39
CA LEU A 7 -22.08 -25.39 -23.70
C LEU A 7 -22.14 -23.85 -23.60
N SER A 8 -23.09 -23.28 -22.85
CA SER A 8 -23.20 -21.82 -22.65
C SER A 8 -22.96 -21.34 -21.21
N LEU A 9 -22.68 -22.24 -20.26
CA LEU A 9 -22.52 -21.88 -18.83
C LEU A 9 -21.06 -21.80 -18.34
N VAL A 10 -20.06 -22.01 -19.20
CA VAL A 10 -18.64 -21.99 -18.80
C VAL A 10 -17.97 -20.62 -19.03
N GLY A 11 -18.69 -19.64 -19.58
CA GLY A 11 -18.11 -18.35 -20.02
C GLY A 11 -18.26 -17.16 -19.07
N SER A 12 -18.74 -17.31 -17.83
CA SER A 12 -19.13 -16.15 -16.98
C SER A 12 -18.48 -16.14 -15.58
N SER A 13 -17.21 -16.52 -15.45
CA SER A 13 -16.52 -16.59 -14.15
C SER A 13 -15.46 -15.51 -13.88
N LEU A 14 -15.46 -14.38 -14.60
CA LEU A 14 -14.45 -13.31 -14.42
C LEU A 14 -15.00 -11.89 -14.20
N ALA A 15 -16.32 -11.70 -14.03
CA ALA A 15 -16.92 -10.36 -13.89
C ALA A 15 -16.96 -9.80 -12.45
N LEU A 16 -16.24 -10.42 -11.48
CA LEU A 16 -16.18 -9.90 -10.09
C LEU A 16 -14.99 -8.98 -9.83
N LEU A 17 -14.05 -8.85 -10.77
CA LEU A 17 -12.97 -7.87 -10.70
C LEU A 17 -13.43 -6.55 -11.32
N GLY A 18 -13.99 -5.64 -10.51
CA GLY A 18 -14.26 -4.27 -10.95
C GLY A 18 -15.65 -3.69 -10.66
N ILE A 19 -16.41 -4.26 -9.71
CA ILE A 19 -17.67 -3.64 -9.29
C ILE A 19 -17.35 -2.49 -8.32
N GLY A 20 -17.94 -1.32 -8.57
CA GLY A 20 -17.78 -0.12 -7.74
C GLY A 20 -17.17 1.05 -8.51
N ARG A 21 -16.56 1.97 -7.77
CA ARG A 21 -15.89 3.15 -8.34
C ARG A 21 -14.38 3.01 -8.23
N THR A 22 -13.67 3.41 -9.27
CA THR A 22 -12.20 3.53 -9.21
C THR A 22 -11.86 4.70 -8.30
N GLN A 23 -10.99 4.45 -7.34
CA GLN A 23 -10.47 5.41 -6.38
C GLN A 23 -8.96 5.35 -6.35
N SER A 24 -8.31 6.43 -5.94
CA SER A 24 -6.86 6.53 -5.91
C SER A 24 -6.35 7.33 -4.73
N VAL A 25 -5.11 7.07 -4.37
CA VAL A 25 -4.39 7.76 -3.29
C VAL A 25 -2.93 7.94 -3.67
N ALA A 26 -2.34 9.05 -3.24
CA ALA A 26 -0.90 9.27 -3.27
C ALA A 26 -0.40 9.54 -1.84
N VAL A 27 0.79 9.04 -1.54
CA VAL A 27 1.48 9.25 -0.27
C VAL A 27 2.94 9.56 -0.51
N SER A 28 3.47 10.54 0.21
CA SER A 28 4.88 10.91 0.20
C SER A 28 5.41 11.05 1.61
N GLY A 29 6.73 11.10 1.72
CA GLY A 29 7.40 11.49 2.95
C GLY A 29 8.90 11.27 2.87
N ARG A 30 9.55 11.41 4.03
CA ARG A 30 10.99 11.24 4.18
C ARG A 30 11.32 10.39 5.40
N LEU A 31 12.18 9.40 5.22
CA LEU A 31 12.63 8.51 6.27
C LEU A 31 14.08 8.83 6.65
N ILE A 32 14.32 8.92 7.96
CA ILE A 32 15.65 9.11 8.53
C ILE A 32 15.93 8.03 9.56
N CYS A 33 17.20 7.74 9.82
CA CYS A 33 17.66 6.85 10.88
C CYS A 33 18.75 7.58 11.67
N ASN A 34 18.50 7.85 12.96
CA ASN A 34 19.42 8.59 13.83
C ASN A 34 19.84 9.95 13.22
N GLY A 35 18.88 10.69 12.65
CA GLY A 35 19.12 12.01 12.05
C GLY A 35 19.68 12.01 10.63
N ARG A 36 20.05 10.85 10.07
CA ARG A 36 20.60 10.73 8.70
C ARG A 36 19.54 10.23 7.72
N PRO A 37 19.56 10.66 6.44
CA PRO A 37 18.73 10.06 5.38
C PRO A 37 18.79 8.54 5.39
N ALA A 38 17.63 7.88 5.40
CA ALA A 38 17.56 6.42 5.31
C ALA A 38 17.23 6.02 3.87
N ALA A 39 18.26 5.81 3.05
CA ALA A 39 18.13 5.39 1.66
C ALA A 39 17.82 3.90 1.52
N GLY A 40 17.15 3.51 0.43
CA GLY A 40 16.86 2.11 0.10
C GLY A 40 15.85 1.43 1.04
N VAL A 41 15.12 2.19 1.86
CA VAL A 41 14.09 1.65 2.75
C VAL A 41 12.86 1.30 1.92
N LYS A 42 12.41 0.05 2.02
CA LYS A 42 11.24 -0.44 1.28
C LYS A 42 9.97 0.13 1.89
N VAL A 43 9.11 0.66 1.03
CA VAL A 43 7.79 1.18 1.36
C VAL A 43 6.74 0.57 0.46
N LYS A 44 5.57 0.27 1.01
CA LYS A 44 4.47 -0.34 0.26
C LYS A 44 3.15 0.32 0.60
N LEU A 45 2.38 0.63 -0.43
CA LEU A 45 1.03 1.13 -0.32
C LEU A 45 0.08 -0.05 -0.48
N TYR A 46 -0.76 -0.25 0.52
CA TYR A 46 -1.75 -1.31 0.62
C TYR A 46 -3.14 -0.72 0.71
N GLU A 47 -4.11 -1.50 0.24
CA GLU A 47 -5.51 -1.38 0.63
C GLU A 47 -5.79 -2.40 1.73
N LYS A 48 -6.37 -1.95 2.86
CA LYS A 48 -6.73 -2.86 3.94
C LYS A 48 -7.96 -3.68 3.52
N GLU A 49 -7.95 -4.95 3.89
CA GLU A 49 -9.04 -5.87 3.60
C GLU A 49 -9.33 -6.73 4.82
N ALA A 50 -10.52 -7.32 4.86
CA ALA A 50 -10.91 -8.22 5.96
C ALA A 50 -10.03 -9.48 6.07
N THR A 51 -9.40 -9.90 4.97
CA THR A 51 -8.55 -11.10 4.91
C THR A 51 -7.08 -10.74 4.71
N PHE A 52 -6.72 -10.34 3.50
CA PHE A 52 -5.35 -10.01 3.13
C PHE A 52 -5.31 -8.67 2.43
N ASP A 53 -4.52 -7.75 2.99
CA ASP A 53 -4.27 -6.45 2.37
C ASP A 53 -3.81 -6.60 0.92
N VAL A 54 -4.41 -5.81 0.03
CA VAL A 54 -4.07 -5.83 -1.40
C VAL A 54 -2.99 -4.78 -1.67
N LYS A 55 -1.85 -5.22 -2.20
CA LYS A 55 -0.75 -4.31 -2.56
C LYS A 55 -1.16 -3.46 -3.76
N MET A 56 -1.16 -2.14 -3.58
CA MET A 56 -1.43 -1.18 -4.66
C MET A 56 -0.16 -0.68 -5.33
N ALA A 57 0.89 -0.41 -4.56
CA ALA A 57 2.18 0.06 -5.07
C ALA A 57 3.32 -0.28 -4.11
N GLU A 58 4.55 -0.25 -4.60
CA GLU A 58 5.75 -0.36 -3.78
C GLU A 58 6.89 0.47 -4.36
N GLY A 59 7.85 0.80 -3.50
CA GLY A 59 9.03 1.55 -3.89
C GLY A 59 10.09 1.51 -2.80
N THR A 60 11.15 2.26 -3.01
CA THR A 60 12.23 2.44 -2.03
C THR A 60 12.57 3.92 -1.89
N THR A 61 13.03 4.32 -0.72
CA THR A 61 13.48 5.69 -0.50
C THR A 61 14.73 6.01 -1.32
N ASN A 62 14.81 7.22 -1.85
CA ASN A 62 15.98 7.71 -2.57
C ASN A 62 17.16 8.01 -1.60
N GLN A 63 18.26 8.56 -2.13
CA GLN A 63 19.44 8.92 -1.33
C GLN A 63 19.18 9.95 -0.22
N ASN A 64 18.15 10.79 -0.39
CA ASN A 64 17.70 11.77 0.61
C ASN A 64 16.71 11.18 1.62
N GLY A 65 16.36 9.89 1.49
CA GLY A 65 15.38 9.21 2.32
C GLY A 65 13.94 9.46 1.88
N GLU A 66 13.71 10.10 0.73
CA GLU A 66 12.38 10.52 0.27
C GLU A 66 11.71 9.42 -0.56
N PHE A 67 10.38 9.35 -0.50
CA PHE A 67 9.57 8.46 -1.33
C PHE A 67 8.27 9.15 -1.77
N MET A 68 7.72 8.65 -2.87
CA MET A 68 6.39 8.97 -3.36
C MET A 68 5.77 7.69 -3.93
N LEU A 69 4.60 7.30 -3.46
CA LEU A 69 3.83 6.19 -4.00
C LEU A 69 2.43 6.67 -4.37
N SER A 70 1.87 6.08 -5.41
CA SER A 70 0.46 6.25 -5.76
C SER A 70 -0.12 4.93 -6.22
N GLY A 71 -1.39 4.71 -5.90
CA GLY A 71 -2.12 3.50 -6.26
C GLY A 71 -3.59 3.78 -6.50
N SER A 72 -4.26 2.84 -7.16
CA SER A 72 -5.69 2.92 -7.42
C SER A 72 -6.33 1.54 -7.35
N LYS A 73 -7.58 1.50 -6.89
CA LYS A 73 -8.38 0.28 -6.83
C LYS A 73 -9.84 0.59 -7.14
N THR A 74 -10.54 -0.37 -7.74
CA THR A 74 -11.99 -0.28 -7.96
C THR A 74 -12.71 -1.02 -6.85
N GLU A 75 -13.54 -0.30 -6.11
CA GLU A 75 -14.25 -0.82 -4.94
C GLU A 75 -15.60 -0.11 -4.73
N ILE A 76 -16.56 -0.81 -4.13
CA ILE A 76 -17.89 -0.26 -3.81
C ILE A 76 -17.79 0.74 -2.64
N SER A 77 -17.10 0.34 -1.58
CA SER A 77 -16.73 1.17 -0.43
C SER A 77 -15.64 2.18 -0.77
N THR A 78 -15.41 3.15 0.12
CA THR A 78 -14.18 3.94 0.11
C THR A 78 -13.02 3.00 0.40
N ILE A 79 -11.91 3.16 -0.33
CA ILE A 79 -10.67 2.43 -0.04
C ILE A 79 -10.10 2.89 1.31
N ASP A 80 -9.53 1.98 2.08
CA ASP A 80 -8.85 2.13 3.38
C ASP A 80 -7.30 2.03 3.24
N PRO A 81 -6.64 3.03 2.65
CA PRO A 81 -5.23 2.95 2.29
C PRO A 81 -4.28 2.95 3.50
N LYS A 82 -3.22 2.15 3.40
CA LYS A 82 -2.16 2.02 4.42
C LYS A 82 -0.77 2.01 3.78
N LEU A 83 0.12 2.85 4.30
CA LEU A 83 1.55 2.80 4.01
C LEU A 83 2.25 1.87 5.02
N ASN A 84 2.93 0.83 4.54
CA ASN A 84 3.83 0.02 5.35
C ASN A 84 5.29 0.41 5.06
N VAL A 85 6.08 0.58 6.13
CA VAL A 85 7.52 0.90 6.06
C VAL A 85 8.31 -0.28 6.60
N TYR A 86 9.31 -0.75 5.85
CA TYR A 86 10.13 -1.93 6.20
C TYR A 86 11.59 -1.52 6.35
N HIS A 87 12.14 -1.60 7.56
CA HIS A 87 13.48 -1.07 7.84
C HIS A 87 14.34 -1.95 8.74
N LYS A 88 15.64 -1.66 8.73
CA LYS A 88 16.66 -2.23 9.62
C LYS A 88 17.36 -1.19 10.50
N CYS A 89 16.82 0.04 10.59
CA CYS A 89 17.37 1.06 11.50
C CYS A 89 17.48 0.53 12.93
N ASN A 90 18.68 0.56 13.51
CA ASN A 90 19.02 0.01 14.83
C ASN A 90 18.54 -1.45 15.03
N TYR A 91 18.54 -2.26 13.97
CA TYR A 91 18.02 -3.63 14.01
C TYR A 91 18.83 -4.59 13.12
N ASN A 92 19.43 -5.60 13.75
CA ASN A 92 20.31 -6.59 13.09
C ASN A 92 19.64 -7.94 12.84
N GLY A 93 18.31 -8.03 12.96
CA GLY A 93 17.59 -9.28 12.69
C GLY A 93 17.65 -9.68 11.22
N LEU A 94 17.38 -10.97 10.97
CA LEU A 94 17.34 -11.53 9.60
C LEU A 94 16.31 -10.81 8.72
N CYS A 95 15.15 -10.51 9.31
CA CYS A 95 14.00 -9.89 8.65
C CYS A 95 13.98 -8.36 8.82
N TYR A 96 12.84 -7.71 8.58
CA TYR A 96 12.68 -6.26 8.69
C TYR A 96 11.69 -5.88 9.79
N ARG A 97 11.96 -4.77 10.50
CA ARG A 97 10.92 -4.13 11.33
C ARG A 97 9.91 -3.47 10.40
N LYS A 98 8.63 -3.65 10.68
CA LYS A 98 7.50 -3.15 9.90
C LYS A 98 6.53 -2.41 10.78
N PHE A 99 6.20 -1.17 10.42
CA PHE A 99 5.06 -0.45 10.96
C PHE A 99 4.19 0.09 9.82
N GLY A 100 2.93 0.39 10.14
CA GLY A 100 1.94 0.88 9.20
C GLY A 100 1.40 2.25 9.59
N ILE A 101 1.13 3.09 8.60
CA ILE A 101 0.46 4.39 8.74
C ILE A 101 -0.81 4.32 7.91
N THR A 102 -1.95 4.58 8.54
CA THR A 102 -3.23 4.68 7.82
C THR A 102 -3.29 6.05 7.15
N ILE A 103 -3.59 6.07 5.85
CA ILE A 103 -3.74 7.30 5.10
C ILE A 103 -5.20 7.74 5.27
N PRO A 104 -5.48 8.96 5.74
CA PRO A 104 -6.85 9.39 5.99
C PRO A 104 -7.71 9.43 4.71
N ASP A 105 -8.98 9.03 4.82
CA ASP A 105 -9.92 8.93 3.70
C ASP A 105 -10.11 10.25 2.95
N ASN A 106 -9.92 11.38 3.63
CA ASN A 106 -9.95 12.69 2.99
C ASN A 106 -8.73 12.94 2.06
N PHE A 107 -7.82 11.98 1.89
CA PHE A 107 -6.80 11.95 0.83
C PHE A 107 -7.13 10.99 -0.32
N VAL A 108 -8.20 10.21 -0.21
CA VAL A 108 -8.74 9.41 -1.33
C VAL A 108 -9.38 10.34 -2.37
N SER A 109 -9.11 10.04 -3.63
CA SER A 109 -9.63 10.75 -4.81
C SER A 109 -10.47 9.82 -5.66
N SER A 110 -11.47 10.37 -6.36
CA SER A 110 -12.24 9.61 -7.36
C SER A 110 -11.42 9.49 -8.66
N GLY A 111 -11.50 8.34 -9.31
CA GLY A 111 -10.78 8.04 -10.53
C GLY A 111 -9.40 7.42 -10.29
N ARG A 112 -8.71 7.13 -11.41
CA ARG A 112 -7.43 6.40 -11.43
C ARG A 112 -6.25 7.22 -10.88
N ASN A 113 -6.31 8.53 -11.01
CA ASN A 113 -5.20 9.43 -10.68
C ASN A 113 -5.53 10.25 -9.43
N PRO A 114 -4.68 10.22 -8.39
CA PRO A 114 -4.92 10.96 -7.17
C PRO A 114 -4.81 12.47 -7.41
N GLN A 115 -5.71 13.24 -6.78
CA GLN A 115 -5.77 14.70 -6.90
C GLN A 115 -5.02 15.42 -5.77
N LYS A 116 -4.62 14.66 -4.74
CA LYS A 116 -3.94 15.14 -3.54
C LYS A 116 -3.00 14.05 -3.03
N THR A 117 -1.94 14.49 -2.36
CA THR A 117 -0.93 13.61 -1.77
C THR A 117 -0.95 13.77 -0.27
N PHE A 118 -1.04 12.66 0.45
CA PHE A 118 -0.82 12.66 1.89
C PHE A 118 0.68 12.66 2.19
N ASP A 119 1.18 13.74 2.78
CA ASP A 119 2.56 13.80 3.24
C ASP A 119 2.65 13.30 4.68
N VAL A 120 3.34 12.19 4.91
CA VAL A 120 3.59 11.66 6.27
C VAL A 120 4.68 12.45 7.01
N GLY A 121 5.31 13.43 6.34
CA GLY A 121 6.40 14.24 6.86
C GLY A 121 7.71 13.46 6.97
N THR A 122 8.56 13.89 7.90
CA THR A 122 9.83 13.21 8.20
C THR A 122 9.68 12.25 9.38
N ILE A 123 9.99 10.98 9.18
CA ILE A 123 9.88 9.92 10.19
C ILE A 123 11.28 9.41 10.57
N ASN A 124 11.61 9.46 11.85
CA ASN A 124 12.82 8.85 12.39
C ASN A 124 12.58 7.37 12.74
N LEU A 125 13.14 6.47 11.93
CA LEU A 125 13.04 5.02 12.06
C LEU A 125 13.73 4.47 13.32
N ALA A 126 14.47 5.29 14.06
CA ALA A 126 15.03 4.93 15.36
C ALA A 126 13.98 4.92 16.49
N ASN A 127 12.81 5.51 16.26
CA ASN A 127 11.72 5.56 17.25
C ASN A 127 11.04 4.19 17.42
N ARG A 128 10.21 4.07 18.48
CA ARG A 128 9.27 2.95 18.64
C ARG A 128 7.92 3.35 18.08
N PHE A 129 7.35 2.50 17.23
CA PHE A 129 6.04 2.70 16.63
C PHE A 129 5.02 1.72 17.21
N THR A 130 3.81 2.19 17.48
CA THR A 130 2.70 1.34 17.91
C THR A 130 2.34 0.36 16.80
N GLY A 131 2.13 -0.92 17.16
CA GLY A 131 1.79 -1.97 16.19
C GLY A 131 2.94 -2.41 15.28
N GLU A 132 4.18 -2.05 15.62
CA GLU A 132 5.34 -2.54 14.90
C GLU A 132 5.52 -4.05 15.07
N SER A 133 5.94 -4.71 14.00
CA SER A 133 6.11 -6.16 13.88
C SER A 133 7.39 -6.48 13.11
N THR A 134 7.73 -7.76 12.99
CA THR A 134 8.82 -8.24 12.15
C THR A 134 8.24 -8.96 10.92
N ASP A 135 8.75 -8.64 9.73
CA ASP A 135 8.28 -9.19 8.45
C ASP A 135 9.46 -9.73 7.61
N CYS A 136 9.36 -11.00 7.22
CA CYS A 136 10.39 -11.75 6.50
C CYS A 136 10.04 -12.01 5.02
N LEU A 137 8.82 -11.67 4.58
CA LEU A 137 8.29 -12.01 3.26
C LEU A 137 8.11 -10.78 2.36
N ASN A 138 8.81 -9.68 2.69
CA ASN A 138 8.59 -8.36 2.10
C ASN A 138 9.00 -8.21 0.64
#